data_AF-A0A2H0SR42-F1
#
_entry.id   AF-A0A2H0SR42-F1
#
_cell.length_a   1.000
_cell.length_b   1.000
_cell.length_c   1.000
_cell.angle_alpha   90.00
_cell.angle_beta   90.00
_cell.angle_gamma   90.00
#
_symmetry.space_group_name_H-M   'P 1'
#
loop_
_entity.id
_entity.type
_entity.pdbx_description
1 polymer ?
#
loop_
_entity_poly.entity_id
_entity_poly.type
_entity_poly.pdbx_seq_one_letter_code
_entity_poly.pdbx_strand_id
1 'polypeptide(L)'
;EVQDARTQIVTNFLARYDAPLKPHKEYGRLFVQIADEQEMDFRLLPAIAMQESNLCKVTPPGSYNCLGLGVHARGTWGFRSYEENFRAAASVLKTNYIDKGLVTPEQIMRKYTPSSNGSWAASVNQWMAEMRYDDRGAGRTAKQDADLLEFVDSN
;
A
#
# COMPACT_ATOMS: atom_id res chain seq x y z
N GLU A 1 -7.80 -22.85 -11.76
CA GLU A 1 -7.95 -21.49 -11.23
C GLU A 1 -7.38 -20.52 -12.24
N VAL A 2 -8.16 -19.52 -12.67
CA VAL A 2 -7.62 -18.38 -13.40
C VAL A 2 -6.87 -17.55 -12.37
N GLN A 3 -5.55 -17.44 -12.51
CA GLN A 3 -4.73 -16.67 -11.59
C GLN A 3 -4.96 -15.18 -11.88
N ASP A 4 -5.50 -14.45 -10.90
CA ASP A 4 -5.59 -13.00 -10.96
C ASP A 4 -4.17 -12.41 -11.09
N ALA A 5 -3.90 -11.73 -12.19
CA ALA A 5 -2.61 -11.10 -12.48
C ALA A 5 -2.19 -10.12 -11.37
N ARG A 6 -3.15 -9.44 -10.71
CA ARG A 6 -2.92 -8.52 -9.60
C ARG A 6 -2.24 -9.24 -8.43
N THR A 7 -2.69 -10.45 -8.12
CA THR A 7 -2.10 -11.28 -7.05
C THR A 7 -0.65 -11.63 -7.37
N GLN A 8 -0.35 -12.00 -8.63
CA GLN A 8 1.01 -12.34 -9.03
C GLN A 8 1.92 -11.11 -9.02
N ILE A 9 1.43 -9.94 -9.44
CA ILE A 9 2.15 -8.66 -9.40
C ILE A 9 2.57 -8.34 -7.96
N VAL A 10 1.64 -8.37 -7.00
CA VAL A 10 1.98 -8.08 -5.59
C VAL A 10 2.93 -9.15 -5.05
N THR A 11 2.72 -10.42 -5.40
CA THR A 11 3.63 -11.51 -5.01
C THR A 11 5.06 -11.25 -5.49
N ASN A 12 5.23 -10.85 -6.76
CA ASN A 12 6.52 -10.52 -7.36
C ASN A 12 7.16 -9.31 -6.67
N PHE A 13 6.38 -8.28 -6.36
CA PHE A 13 6.85 -7.11 -5.62
C PHE A 13 7.38 -7.48 -4.23
N LEU A 14 6.62 -8.26 -3.45
CA LEU A 14 7.04 -8.72 -2.12
C LEU A 14 8.31 -9.60 -2.20
N ALA A 15 8.41 -10.45 -3.23
CA ALA A 15 9.56 -11.31 -3.48
C ALA A 15 10.81 -10.54 -3.89
N ARG A 16 10.69 -9.59 -4.82
CA ARG A 16 11.79 -8.73 -5.32
C ARG A 16 12.49 -7.99 -4.19
N TYR A 17 11.74 -7.61 -3.18
CA TYR A 17 12.25 -6.92 -2.01
C TYR A 17 12.46 -7.81 -0.80
N ASP A 18 12.29 -9.12 -0.89
CA ASP A 18 12.40 -10.05 0.24
C ASP A 18 11.66 -9.56 1.50
N ALA A 19 10.38 -9.25 1.35
CA ALA A 19 9.54 -8.87 2.48
C ALA A 19 9.41 -10.05 3.47
N PRO A 20 9.36 -9.82 4.80
CA PRO A 20 9.11 -10.85 5.82
C PRO A 20 7.69 -11.46 5.76
N LEU A 21 6.82 -10.96 4.87
CA LEU A 21 5.46 -11.43 4.64
C LEU A 21 5.43 -12.77 3.90
N LYS A 22 5.64 -13.89 4.61
CA LYS A 22 5.73 -15.23 4.01
C LYS A 22 4.52 -16.11 4.36
N PRO A 23 4.03 -16.93 3.41
CA PRO A 23 4.47 -17.02 2.02
C PRO A 23 3.98 -15.82 1.18
N HIS A 24 4.83 -15.30 0.29
CA HIS A 24 4.54 -14.07 -0.47
C HIS A 24 3.25 -14.15 -1.29
N LYS A 25 2.91 -15.33 -1.80
CA LYS A 25 1.68 -15.56 -2.58
C LYS A 25 0.40 -15.36 -1.75
N GLU A 26 0.41 -15.75 -0.47
CA GLU A 26 -0.76 -15.56 0.40
C GLU A 26 -0.97 -14.09 0.73
N TYR A 27 0.10 -13.36 1.02
CA TYR A 27 0.02 -11.92 1.23
C TYR A 27 -0.31 -11.15 -0.05
N GLY A 28 0.19 -11.59 -1.22
CA GLY A 28 -0.21 -11.04 -2.50
C GLY A 28 -1.72 -11.17 -2.73
N ARG A 29 -2.29 -12.34 -2.44
CA ARG A 29 -3.75 -12.54 -2.48
C ARG A 29 -4.48 -11.68 -1.47
N LEU A 30 -3.96 -11.60 -0.23
CA LEU A 30 -4.57 -10.82 0.84
C LEU A 30 -4.66 -9.33 0.49
N PHE A 31 -3.60 -8.73 -0.07
CA PHE A 31 -3.62 -7.33 -0.49
C PHE A 31 -4.68 -7.06 -1.54
N VAL A 32 -4.79 -7.93 -2.56
CA VAL A 32 -5.81 -7.80 -3.61
C VAL A 32 -7.21 -7.98 -3.03
N GLN A 33 -7.42 -8.99 -2.18
CA GLN A 33 -8.70 -9.22 -1.50
C GLN A 33 -9.14 -7.99 -0.71
N ILE A 34 -8.24 -7.42 0.11
CA ILE A 34 -8.56 -6.23 0.91
C ILE A 34 -8.89 -5.03 0.00
N ALA A 35 -8.17 -4.88 -1.11
CA ALA A 35 -8.41 -3.79 -2.05
C ALA A 35 -9.77 -3.90 -2.74
N ASP A 36 -10.14 -5.12 -3.17
CA ASP A 36 -11.46 -5.41 -3.75
C ASP A 36 -12.59 -5.15 -2.74
N GLU A 37 -12.45 -5.65 -1.51
CA GLU A 37 -13.40 -5.42 -0.41
C GLU A 37 -13.57 -3.95 -0.03
N GLN A 38 -12.59 -3.11 -0.36
CA GLN A 38 -12.58 -1.68 -0.04
C GLN A 38 -12.68 -0.80 -1.28
N GLU A 39 -12.96 -1.37 -2.47
CA GLU A 39 -13.09 -0.65 -3.74
C GLU A 39 -11.96 0.38 -3.93
N MET A 40 -10.71 -0.06 -3.79
CA MET A 40 -9.52 0.75 -3.97
C MET A 40 -8.47 0.02 -4.81
N ASP A 41 -7.51 0.77 -5.34
CA ASP A 41 -6.41 0.20 -6.10
C ASP A 41 -5.53 -0.76 -5.27
N PHE A 42 -5.39 -2.00 -5.75
CA PHE A 42 -4.61 -3.06 -5.09
C PHE A 42 -3.14 -2.73 -4.86
N ARG A 43 -2.58 -1.78 -5.61
CA ARG A 43 -1.18 -1.34 -5.50
C ARG A 43 -0.97 -0.40 -4.31
N LEU A 44 -2.03 0.20 -3.76
CA LEU A 44 -1.90 1.26 -2.76
C LEU A 44 -1.27 0.77 -1.45
N LEU A 45 -1.81 -0.29 -0.84
CA LEU A 45 -1.32 -0.76 0.47
C LEU A 45 0.13 -1.27 0.42
N PRO A 46 0.55 -2.10 -0.56
CA PRO A 46 1.95 -2.50 -0.66
C PRO A 46 2.90 -1.32 -0.91
N ALA A 47 2.48 -0.32 -1.69
CA ALA A 47 3.26 0.88 -1.95
C ALA A 47 3.47 1.73 -0.69
N ILE A 48 2.42 1.91 0.12
CA ILE A 48 2.52 2.59 1.42
C ILE A 48 3.38 1.77 2.37
N ALA A 49 3.18 0.45 2.48
CA ALA A 49 4.00 -0.39 3.35
C ALA A 49 5.49 -0.37 2.96
N MET A 50 5.81 -0.28 1.67
CA MET A 50 7.18 -0.04 1.20
C MET A 50 7.72 1.30 1.71
N GLN A 51 6.96 2.37 1.54
CA GLN A 51 7.37 3.71 1.95
C GLN A 51 7.56 3.84 3.47
N GLU A 52 6.67 3.24 4.26
CA GLU A 52 6.62 3.42 5.72
C GLU A 52 7.56 2.49 6.48
N SER A 53 7.74 1.25 6.00
CA SER A 53 8.45 0.21 6.76
C SER A 53 9.33 -0.70 5.91
N ASN A 54 9.58 -0.34 4.64
CA ASN A 54 10.29 -1.19 3.69
C ASN A 54 9.64 -2.59 3.60
N LEU A 55 8.31 -2.61 3.41
CA LEU A 55 7.47 -3.81 3.39
C LEU A 55 7.55 -4.62 4.69
N CYS A 56 7.30 -3.98 5.83
CA CYS A 56 7.31 -4.60 7.16
C CYS A 56 8.70 -5.02 7.69
N LYS A 57 9.80 -4.68 7.01
CA LYS A 57 11.16 -4.97 7.50
C LYS A 57 11.55 -4.10 8.69
N VAL A 58 11.05 -2.87 8.72
CA VAL A 58 11.38 -1.87 9.74
C VAL A 58 10.10 -1.45 10.43
N THR A 59 9.72 -2.21 11.45
CA THR A 59 8.55 -1.91 12.30
C THR A 59 8.94 -2.03 13.77
N PRO A 60 8.29 -1.29 14.69
CA PRO A 60 8.47 -1.53 16.12
C PRO A 60 8.23 -3.01 16.45
N PRO A 61 9.11 -3.68 17.22
CA PRO A 61 8.99 -5.11 17.49
C PRO A 61 7.62 -5.48 18.06
N GLY A 62 6.99 -6.50 17.48
CA GLY A 62 5.68 -7.01 17.91
C GLY A 62 4.48 -6.10 17.58
N SER A 63 4.68 -4.96 16.92
CA SER A 63 3.57 -4.05 16.57
C SER A 63 2.81 -4.46 15.32
N TYR A 64 3.44 -5.20 14.40
CA TYR A 64 2.90 -5.53 13.07
C TYR A 64 2.41 -4.32 12.25
N ASN A 65 2.84 -3.10 12.59
CA ASN A 65 2.37 -1.87 11.96
C ASN A 65 3.23 -1.46 10.77
N CYS A 66 2.94 -2.00 9.58
CA CYS A 66 3.73 -1.74 8.38
C CYS A 66 3.35 -0.46 7.64
N LEU A 67 2.12 0.05 7.85
CA LEU A 67 1.61 1.23 7.14
C LEU A 67 1.69 2.53 7.98
N GLY A 68 2.31 2.49 9.16
CA GLY A 68 2.54 3.68 9.97
C GLY A 68 1.27 4.28 10.57
N LEU A 69 0.23 3.46 10.82
CA LEU A 69 -1.02 3.96 11.38
C LEU A 69 -0.85 4.45 12.82
N GLY A 70 -1.46 5.60 13.13
CA GLY A 70 -1.50 6.14 14.49
C GLY A 70 -0.14 6.49 15.07
N VAL A 71 0.87 6.75 14.23
CA VAL A 71 2.20 7.21 14.65
C VAL A 71 2.11 8.67 15.09
N HIS A 72 2.35 8.93 16.37
CA HIS A 72 2.42 10.28 16.92
C HIS A 72 3.40 10.33 18.10
N ALA A 73 3.75 11.53 18.58
CA ALA A 73 4.72 11.73 19.67
C ALA A 73 4.42 10.93 20.96
N ARG A 74 3.16 10.53 21.16
CA ARG A 74 2.69 9.77 22.34
C ARG A 74 2.67 8.25 22.16
N GLY A 75 3.07 7.73 21.00
CA GLY A 75 3.04 6.29 20.70
C GLY A 75 2.66 5.95 19.27
N THR A 76 2.64 4.66 18.97
CA THR A 76 2.26 4.08 17.67
C THR A 76 1.27 2.96 17.92
N TRP A 77 0.29 2.77 17.03
CA TRP A 77 -0.65 1.66 17.17
C TRP A 77 0.05 0.32 16.96
N GLY A 78 -0.32 -0.67 17.76
CA GLY A 78 0.07 -2.07 17.61
C GLY A 78 -1.12 -2.92 17.19
N PHE A 79 -0.84 -3.97 16.42
CA PHE A 79 -1.81 -4.92 15.88
C PHE A 79 -1.43 -6.34 16.31
N ARG A 80 -2.36 -7.28 16.23
CA ARG A 80 -2.19 -8.70 16.53
C ARG A 80 -1.58 -9.46 15.36
N SER A 81 -1.71 -8.94 14.14
CA SER A 81 -1.14 -9.52 12.92
C SER A 81 -0.94 -8.47 11.82
N TYR A 82 -0.17 -8.82 10.80
CA TYR A 82 -0.03 -8.00 9.59
C TYR A 82 -1.38 -7.81 8.86
N GLU A 83 -2.22 -8.85 8.82
CA GLU A 83 -3.55 -8.75 8.22
C GLU A 83 -4.42 -7.70 8.94
N GLU A 84 -4.40 -7.67 10.27
CA GLU A 84 -5.16 -6.68 11.04
C GLU A 84 -4.68 -5.26 10.73
N ASN A 85 -3.36 -5.06 10.60
CA ASN A 85 -2.81 -3.78 10.19
C ASN A 85 -3.26 -3.38 8.78
N PHE A 86 -3.23 -4.30 7.82
CA PHE A 86 -3.59 -4.03 6.42
C PHE A 86 -5.08 -3.68 6.29
N ARG A 87 -5.96 -4.43 6.95
CA ARG A 87 -7.41 -4.16 6.97
C ARG A 87 -7.73 -2.84 7.65
N ALA A 88 -7.08 -2.54 8.78
CA ALA A 88 -7.26 -1.27 9.47
C ALA A 88 -6.81 -0.09 8.59
N ALA A 89 -5.68 -0.22 7.90
CA ALA A 89 -5.17 0.82 7.01
C ALA A 89 -6.07 1.03 5.80
N ALA A 90 -6.55 -0.05 5.20
CA ALA A 90 -7.51 0.02 4.09
C ALA A 90 -8.79 0.76 4.51
N SER A 91 -9.37 0.41 5.67
CA SER A 91 -10.56 1.10 6.20
C SER A 91 -10.30 2.59 6.47
N VAL A 92 -9.15 2.93 7.08
CA VAL A 92 -8.78 4.34 7.31
C VAL A 92 -8.64 5.10 5.99
N LEU A 93 -7.96 4.53 5.00
CA LEU A 93 -7.74 5.14 3.68
C LEU A 93 -9.06 5.31 2.93
N LYS A 94 -9.92 4.29 2.90
CA LYS A 94 -11.24 4.35 2.26
C LYS A 94 -12.11 5.44 2.87
N THR A 95 -12.41 5.33 4.16
CA THR A 95 -13.39 6.22 4.82
C THR A 95 -12.91 7.66 4.98
N ASN A 96 -11.62 7.88 5.22
CA ASN A 96 -11.12 9.23 5.53
C ASN A 96 -10.52 9.97 4.34
N TYR A 97 -10.32 9.30 3.21
CA TYR A 97 -9.66 9.85 2.03
C TYR A 97 -10.43 9.54 0.75
N ILE A 98 -10.51 8.28 0.33
CA ILE A 98 -11.07 7.90 -0.97
C ILE A 98 -12.56 8.26 -1.04
N ASP A 99 -13.36 7.93 -0.01
CA ASP A 99 -14.79 8.30 0.08
C ASP A 99 -15.02 9.82 0.14
N LYS A 100 -13.97 10.60 0.40
CA LYS A 100 -13.99 12.07 0.42
C LYS A 100 -13.46 12.68 -0.88
N GLY A 101 -13.25 11.87 -1.92
CA GLY A 101 -12.73 12.29 -3.22
C GLY A 101 -11.22 12.53 -3.24
N LEU A 102 -10.48 12.06 -2.24
CA LEU A 102 -9.01 12.06 -2.27
C LEU A 102 -8.52 10.73 -2.87
N VAL A 103 -8.48 10.70 -4.20
CA VAL A 103 -8.28 9.52 -5.04
C VAL A 103 -6.89 9.48 -5.70
N THR A 104 -5.93 10.26 -5.19
CA THR A 104 -4.52 10.16 -5.62
C THR A 104 -3.55 10.21 -4.43
N PRO A 105 -2.34 9.62 -4.52
CA PRO A 105 -1.32 9.73 -3.47
C PRO A 105 -0.98 11.18 -3.10
N GLU A 106 -0.94 12.09 -4.06
CA GLU A 106 -0.69 13.51 -3.77
C GLU A 106 -1.83 14.15 -2.96
N GLN A 107 -3.08 13.74 -3.20
CA GLN A 107 -4.23 14.20 -2.42
C GLN A 107 -4.23 13.61 -1.00
N ILE A 108 -3.87 12.34 -0.86
CA ILE A 108 -3.76 11.65 0.45
C ILE A 108 -2.66 12.27 1.30
N MET A 109 -1.47 12.49 0.73
CA MET A 109 -0.29 13.01 1.43
C MET A 109 -0.58 14.29 2.19
N ARG A 110 -1.33 15.22 1.61
CA ARG A 110 -1.68 16.51 2.24
C ARG A 110 -2.32 16.37 3.62
N LYS A 111 -2.92 15.22 3.91
CA LYS A 111 -3.58 14.92 5.19
C LYS A 111 -2.91 13.77 5.96
N TYR A 112 -2.41 12.75 5.26
CA TYR A 112 -1.77 11.58 5.89
C TYR A 112 -0.37 11.93 6.43
N THR A 113 0.39 12.76 5.69
CA THR A 113 1.74 13.22 6.06
C THR A 113 1.91 14.72 5.71
N PRO A 114 1.21 15.63 6.41
CA PRO A 114 1.14 17.05 6.01
C PRO A 114 2.48 17.80 6.06
N SER A 115 3.48 17.28 6.80
CA SER A 115 4.85 17.83 6.82
C SER A 115 5.70 17.39 5.62
N SER A 116 5.22 16.42 4.82
CA SER A 116 5.88 15.99 3.59
C SER A 116 5.78 17.09 2.53
N ASN A 117 6.90 17.35 1.87
CA ASN A 117 7.01 18.33 0.77
C ASN A 117 6.80 17.70 -0.62
N GLY A 118 6.08 16.58 -0.72
CA GLY A 118 5.93 15.81 -1.96
C GLY A 118 6.70 14.48 -1.99
N SER A 119 7.71 14.33 -1.14
CA SER A 119 8.56 13.13 -1.14
C SER A 119 7.81 11.84 -0.83
N TRP A 120 6.82 11.88 0.07
CA TRP A 120 5.99 10.73 0.40
C TRP A 120 5.20 10.22 -0.81
N ALA A 121 4.45 11.11 -1.46
CA ALA A 121 3.61 10.71 -2.58
C ALA A 121 4.45 10.35 -3.82
N ALA A 122 5.55 11.05 -4.07
CA ALA A 122 6.50 10.67 -5.12
C ALA A 122 7.04 9.24 -4.93
N SER A 123 7.30 8.83 -3.68
CA SER A 123 7.72 7.47 -3.36
C SER A 123 6.59 6.47 -3.56
N VAL A 124 5.39 6.71 -3.02
CA VAL A 124 4.20 5.85 -3.21
C VAL A 124 3.90 5.66 -4.69
N ASN A 125 3.88 6.74 -5.47
CA ASN A 125 3.68 6.72 -6.93
C ASN A 125 4.75 5.88 -7.66
N GLN A 126 6.02 5.92 -7.23
CA GLN A 126 7.06 5.06 -7.78
C GLN A 126 6.77 3.57 -7.58
N TRP A 127 6.35 3.18 -6.38
CA TRP A 127 6.07 1.78 -6.06
C TRP A 127 4.79 1.28 -6.74
N MET A 128 3.78 2.14 -6.85
CA MET A 128 2.58 1.84 -7.65
C MET A 128 2.91 1.67 -9.14
N ALA A 129 3.78 2.52 -9.71
CA ALA A 129 4.24 2.35 -11.08
C ALA A 129 5.06 1.07 -11.25
N GLU A 130 5.93 0.74 -10.29
CA GLU A 130 6.68 -0.51 -10.32
C GLU A 130 5.76 -1.74 -10.34
N MET A 131 4.71 -1.77 -9.53
CA MET A 131 3.72 -2.85 -9.59
C MET A 131 2.93 -2.83 -10.89
N ARG A 132 2.57 -1.66 -11.40
CA ARG A 132 1.86 -1.53 -12.69
C ARG A 132 2.59 -2.24 -13.84
N TYR A 133 3.90 -2.04 -13.90
CA TYR A 133 4.75 -2.59 -14.96
C TYR A 133 5.44 -3.90 -14.56
N ASP A 134 5.26 -4.33 -13.30
CA ASP A 134 6.03 -5.37 -12.63
C ASP A 134 7.56 -5.24 -12.82
N ASP A 135 8.05 -4.00 -12.87
CA ASP A 135 9.44 -3.68 -13.23
C ASP A 135 9.99 -2.46 -12.47
N ARG A 136 11.17 -2.62 -11.89
CA ARG A 136 11.84 -1.59 -11.07
C ARG A 136 12.29 -0.39 -11.90
N GLY A 137 12.82 -0.62 -13.10
CA GLY A 137 13.29 0.45 -13.98
C GLY A 137 12.13 1.37 -14.37
N ALA A 138 11.05 0.76 -14.87
CA ALA A 138 9.81 1.42 -15.24
C ALA A 138 9.20 2.16 -14.05
N GLY A 139 9.19 1.58 -12.84
CA GLY A 139 8.68 2.26 -11.65
C GLY A 139 9.37 3.60 -11.35
N ARG A 140 10.67 3.73 -11.66
CA ARG A 140 11.44 4.97 -11.45
C ARG A 140 11.15 6.04 -12.51
N THR A 141 10.93 5.62 -13.76
CA THR A 141 10.82 6.52 -14.92
C THR A 141 9.39 6.84 -15.30
N ALA A 142 8.44 5.95 -15.03
CA ALA A 142 7.03 6.06 -15.42
C ALA A 142 6.09 6.35 -14.24
N LYS A 143 6.61 6.86 -13.12
CA LYS A 143 5.78 7.33 -12.00
C LYS A 143 4.97 8.56 -12.43
N GLN A 144 3.69 8.53 -12.08
CA GLN A 144 2.73 9.60 -12.26
C GLN A 144 1.88 9.68 -10.98
N ASP A 145 1.06 10.71 -10.83
CA ASP A 145 0.07 10.72 -9.76
C ASP A 145 -0.98 9.65 -10.06
N ALA A 146 -0.93 8.55 -9.32
CA ALA A 146 -1.74 7.37 -9.60
C ALA A 146 -3.22 7.62 -9.25
N ASP A 147 -4.12 7.14 -10.12
CA ASP A 147 -5.54 7.09 -9.83
C ASP A 147 -5.82 5.86 -8.94
N LEU A 148 -6.28 6.10 -7.71
CA LEU A 148 -6.58 5.07 -6.72
C LEU A 148 -7.89 4.32 -7.01
N LEU A 149 -8.57 4.66 -8.09
CA LEU A 149 -9.77 3.97 -8.60
C LEU A 149 -9.51 3.24 -9.93
N GLU A 150 -8.29 3.28 -10.47
CA GLU A 150 -7.97 2.74 -11.80
C GLU A 150 -8.34 1.26 -11.99
N PHE A 151 -8.09 0.45 -10.98
CA PHE A 151 -8.34 -1.00 -10.99
C PHE A 151 -9.52 -1.40 -10.09
N VAL A 152 -10.42 -0.45 -9.82
CA VAL A 152 -11.69 -0.73 -9.14
C VAL A 152 -12.70 -1.11 -10.22
N ASP A 153 -13.26 -2.31 -10.10
CA ASP A 153 -14.24 -2.78 -11.07
C ASP A 153 -15.44 -1.82 -11.11
N SER A 154 -15.68 -1.26 -12.28
CA SER A 154 -16.88 -0.48 -12.55
C SER A 154 -18.01 -1.48 -12.79
N ASN A 155 -18.80 -1.79 -11.75
CA ASN A 155 -20.06 -2.51 -11.93
C ASN A 155 -20.99 -1.78 -12.89
#